data_AF-A0A3C0TJD2-F1
#
_entry.id   AF-A0A3C0TJD2-F1
#
_cell.length_a   1.000
_cell.length_b   1.000
_cell.length_c   1.000
_cell.angle_alpha   90.00
_cell.angle_beta   90.00
_cell.angle_gamma   90.00
#
_symmetry.space_group_name_H-M   'P 1'
#
loop_
_entity.id
_entity.type
_entity.pdbx_description
1 polymer ?
#
loop_
_entity_poly.entity_id
_entity_poly.type
_entity_poly.pdbx_seq_one_letter_code
_entity_poly.pdbx_strand_id
1 'polypeptide(L)'
;MLVMKQGSIIAYSDLCAKETVTLQRGMNLRLRGGYSLILVDTGIGAPYRERIEEDGKVLVYGGHDIPQRKGGKNPKAADQLGCNADGSLTRNGMFFEAAEKYARGKSLPEPVRVFDEITGGIWASNGLFTLCAAWREADRHRRVFKFKLCAADYHDGGAKARNVLIPTAVKKKVWTRDEGRCVKCGAGTDLHFKLIAPRNTHPGSAFVVKNIHLLCGQHG
;
A
#
# COMPACT_ATOMS: atom_id res chain seq x y z
N MET A 1 -3.59 17.94 -9.77
CA MET A 1 -2.39 17.08 -9.71
C MET A 1 -2.76 15.70 -10.23
N LEU A 2 -2.09 15.21 -11.28
CA LEU A 2 -2.43 13.93 -11.92
C LEU A 2 -2.16 12.76 -10.96
N VAL A 3 -3.23 12.09 -10.52
CA VAL A 3 -3.16 10.85 -9.74
C VAL A 3 -2.50 9.79 -10.62
N MET A 4 -1.47 9.09 -10.10
CA MET A 4 -0.87 7.98 -10.85
C MET A 4 -1.91 6.90 -11.10
N LYS A 5 -1.93 6.38 -12.32
CA LYS A 5 -2.80 5.26 -12.67
C LYS A 5 -2.40 4.05 -11.83
N GLN A 6 -3.39 3.30 -11.36
CA GLN A 6 -3.11 2.04 -10.68
C GLN A 6 -2.31 1.12 -11.60
N GLY A 7 -1.31 0.44 -11.04
CA GLY A 7 -0.41 -0.45 -11.76
C GLY A 7 0.81 0.25 -12.34
N SER A 8 0.85 1.60 -12.38
CA SER A 8 2.01 2.35 -12.86
C SER A 8 3.24 2.11 -11.99
N ILE A 9 4.39 2.00 -12.64
CA ILE A 9 5.69 1.77 -12.02
C ILE A 9 6.47 3.07 -11.96
N ILE A 10 7.19 3.29 -10.86
CA ILE A 10 7.97 4.50 -10.60
C ILE A 10 9.22 4.17 -9.78
N ALA A 11 10.34 4.82 -10.08
CA ALA A 11 11.53 4.74 -9.24
C ALA A 11 11.31 5.54 -7.94
N TYR A 12 11.89 5.07 -6.83
CA TYR A 12 11.76 5.72 -5.52
C TYR A 12 12.20 7.19 -5.54
N SER A 13 13.28 7.51 -6.28
CA SER A 13 13.76 8.87 -6.48
C SER A 13 12.70 9.77 -7.10
N ASP A 14 12.04 9.27 -8.15
CA ASP A 14 11.02 10.01 -8.89
C ASP A 14 9.75 10.18 -8.06
N LEU A 15 9.41 9.16 -7.25
CA LEU A 15 8.31 9.25 -6.30
C LEU A 15 8.58 10.34 -5.25
N CYS A 16 9.78 10.37 -4.67
CA CYS A 16 10.16 11.42 -3.72
C CYS A 16 10.15 12.82 -4.37
N ALA A 17 10.68 12.93 -5.60
CA ALA A 17 10.68 14.18 -6.35
C ALA A 17 9.26 14.67 -6.62
N LYS A 18 8.37 13.77 -7.07
CA LYS A 18 6.96 14.08 -7.34
C LYS A 18 6.18 14.51 -6.10
N GLU A 19 6.47 13.89 -4.96
CA GLU A 19 5.82 14.20 -3.69
C GLU A 19 6.49 15.38 -2.95
N THR A 20 7.61 15.90 -3.48
CA THR A 20 8.43 16.98 -2.89
C THR A 20 8.86 16.71 -1.44
N VAL A 21 9.05 15.43 -1.10
CA VAL A 21 9.38 14.96 0.24
C VAL A 21 10.21 13.69 0.16
N THR A 22 11.13 13.49 1.10
CA THR A 22 11.82 12.22 1.26
C THR A 22 10.96 11.23 2.05
N LEU A 23 10.53 10.14 1.42
CA LEU A 23 9.64 9.15 2.01
C LEU A 23 10.39 8.10 2.84
N GLN A 24 10.97 8.53 3.96
CA GLN A 24 11.78 7.65 4.83
C GLN A 24 10.96 6.63 5.65
N ARG A 25 9.63 6.78 5.70
CA ARG A 25 8.75 5.96 6.55
C ARG A 25 7.67 5.29 5.72
N GLY A 26 7.24 4.12 6.16
CA GLY A 26 6.15 3.35 5.53
C GLY A 26 4.77 4.02 5.54
N MET A 27 4.56 5.09 6.33
CA MET A 27 3.28 5.76 6.52
C MET A 27 3.55 7.25 6.65
N ASN A 28 2.94 8.05 5.80
CA ASN A 28 3.11 9.50 5.71
C ASN A 28 1.71 10.14 5.70
N LEU A 29 1.37 10.98 6.69
CA LEU A 29 0.00 11.46 6.93
C LEU A 29 -0.06 12.86 6.34
N ARG A 30 -1.10 13.14 5.53
CA ARG A 30 -1.41 14.47 5.02
C ARG A 30 -0.17 15.19 4.46
N LEU A 31 0.42 14.58 3.44
CA LEU A 31 1.39 15.27 2.59
C LEU A 31 0.74 16.52 1.98
N ARG A 32 1.56 17.41 1.40
CA ARG A 32 1.13 18.75 0.93
C ARG A 32 -0.11 18.77 0.01
N GLY A 33 -0.43 17.65 -0.65
CA GLY A 33 -1.63 17.49 -1.48
C GLY A 33 -2.92 17.09 -0.75
N GLY A 34 -2.94 17.07 0.60
CA GLY A 34 -4.14 16.74 1.37
C GLY A 34 -4.48 15.24 1.42
N TYR A 35 -3.53 14.37 1.06
CA TYR A 35 -3.65 12.93 1.19
C TYR A 35 -2.46 12.34 1.94
N SER A 36 -2.67 11.12 2.39
CA SER A 36 -1.66 10.30 3.03
C SER A 36 -1.05 9.30 2.05
N LEU A 37 0.16 8.83 2.33
CA LEU A 37 0.90 7.90 1.49
C LEU A 37 1.45 6.75 2.34
N ILE A 38 1.16 5.51 1.92
CA ILE A 38 1.71 4.30 2.51
C ILE A 38 2.65 3.63 1.52
N LEU A 39 3.84 3.33 2.00
CA LEU A 39 4.83 2.48 1.35
C LEU A 39 4.74 1.09 1.98
N VAL A 40 4.41 0.12 1.14
CA VAL A 40 4.31 -1.30 1.47
C VAL A 40 5.59 -1.99 1.04
N ASP A 41 6.43 -2.33 2.01
CA ASP A 41 7.62 -3.15 1.79
C ASP A 41 7.36 -4.58 2.27
N THR A 42 7.56 -5.55 1.39
CA THR A 42 7.40 -6.99 1.61
C THR A 42 8.73 -7.76 1.59
N GLY A 43 9.85 -7.10 1.91
CA GLY A 43 11.14 -7.76 2.08
C GLY A 43 11.08 -9.00 2.99
N ILE A 44 12.06 -9.91 2.85
CA ILE A 44 12.17 -11.07 3.74
C ILE A 44 12.30 -10.55 5.18
N GLY A 45 11.37 -10.93 6.06
CA GLY A 45 11.30 -10.40 7.43
C GLY A 45 10.49 -9.10 7.59
N ALA A 46 9.78 -8.64 6.55
CA ALA A 46 8.85 -7.53 6.63
C ALA A 46 7.86 -7.76 7.79
N PRO A 47 7.67 -6.78 8.69
CA PRO A 47 6.96 -7.01 9.95
C PRO A 47 5.46 -7.27 9.83
N TYR A 48 4.89 -7.08 8.63
CA TYR A 48 3.44 -7.04 8.45
C TYR A 48 3.02 -8.04 7.39
N ARG A 49 2.24 -9.03 7.80
CA ARG A 49 1.37 -9.77 6.90
C ARG A 49 0.21 -8.85 6.57
N GLU A 50 0.42 -8.01 5.58
CA GLU A 50 -0.69 -7.34 4.93
C GLU A 50 -1.67 -8.39 4.42
N ARG A 51 -2.96 -8.09 4.59
CA ARG A 51 -4.03 -8.98 4.22
C ARG A 51 -4.90 -8.27 3.20
N ILE A 52 -5.10 -8.95 2.09
CA ILE A 52 -5.99 -8.50 1.03
C ILE A 52 -7.32 -9.20 1.25
N GLU A 53 -8.38 -8.42 1.35
CA GLU A 53 -9.75 -8.89 1.58
C GLU A 53 -10.66 -8.41 0.44
N GLU A 54 -11.90 -8.92 0.40
CA GLU A 54 -12.95 -8.47 -0.52
C GLU A 54 -12.51 -8.48 -2.00
N ASP A 55 -11.85 -9.55 -2.42
CA ASP A 55 -11.29 -9.71 -3.77
C ASP A 55 -10.39 -8.55 -4.21
N GLY A 56 -9.53 -8.05 -3.32
CA GLY A 56 -8.59 -6.96 -3.64
C GLY A 56 -9.16 -5.56 -3.44
N LYS A 57 -10.38 -5.41 -2.92
CA LYS A 57 -10.98 -4.10 -2.63
C LYS A 57 -10.54 -3.54 -1.27
N VAL A 58 -10.04 -4.39 -0.39
CA VAL A 58 -9.61 -4.01 0.95
C VAL A 58 -8.17 -4.44 1.19
N LEU A 59 -7.35 -3.52 1.69
CA LEU A 59 -6.01 -3.78 2.20
C LEU A 59 -6.00 -3.53 3.71
N VAL A 60 -5.63 -4.55 4.48
CA VAL A 60 -5.34 -4.42 5.91
C VAL A 60 -3.84 -4.29 6.08
N TYR A 61 -3.40 -3.08 6.40
CA TYR A 61 -2.00 -2.72 6.60
C TYR A 61 -1.62 -2.77 8.09
N GLY A 62 -0.45 -3.30 8.42
CA GLY A 62 0.07 -3.32 9.78
C GLY A 62 0.81 -2.03 10.13
N GLY A 63 0.54 -1.46 11.30
CA GLY A 63 1.23 -0.26 11.78
C GLY A 63 2.71 -0.50 12.07
N HIS A 64 3.45 0.53 12.44
CA HIS A 64 4.91 0.46 12.58
C HIS A 64 5.41 -0.02 13.93
N ASP A 65 6.49 -0.78 13.89
CA ASP A 65 7.28 -1.19 15.05
C ASP A 65 7.97 0.01 15.71
N ILE A 66 8.37 -0.18 16.97
CA ILE A 66 9.25 0.78 17.63
C ILE A 66 10.60 0.87 16.91
N PRO A 67 11.30 2.02 16.93
CA PRO A 67 12.62 2.13 16.32
C PRO A 67 13.62 1.16 16.96
N GLN A 68 14.44 0.50 16.13
CA GLN A 68 15.57 -0.29 16.60
C GLN A 68 16.62 0.63 17.23
N ARG A 69 17.00 0.37 18.48
CA ARG A 69 18.05 1.11 19.20
C ARG A 69 19.09 0.13 19.76
N LYS A 70 20.37 0.55 19.83
CA LYS A 70 21.43 -0.26 20.42
C LYS A 70 21.11 -0.54 21.89
N GLY A 71 21.08 -1.82 22.29
CA GLY A 71 20.67 -2.24 23.64
C GLY A 71 19.17 -2.11 23.93
N GLY A 72 18.35 -1.75 22.94
CA GLY A 72 16.90 -1.64 23.07
C GLY A 72 16.19 -2.99 22.94
N LYS A 73 14.89 -2.99 23.25
CA LYS A 73 14.01 -4.16 23.03
C LYS A 73 13.97 -4.50 21.55
N ASN A 74 13.86 -5.79 21.23
CA ASN A 74 13.55 -6.24 19.88
C ASN A 74 12.21 -5.65 19.41
N PRO A 75 12.17 -4.83 18.33
CA PRO A 75 10.98 -4.16 17.86
C PRO A 75 9.84 -5.12 17.53
N LYS A 76 10.16 -6.35 17.10
CA LYS A 76 9.20 -7.38 16.73
C LYS A 76 8.58 -8.10 17.93
N ALA A 77 9.17 -7.95 19.11
CA ALA A 77 8.68 -8.55 20.36
C ALA A 77 8.03 -7.52 21.29
N ALA A 78 8.04 -6.24 20.92
CA ALA A 78 7.48 -5.16 21.71
C ALA A 78 6.20 -4.61 21.09
N ASP A 79 5.21 -4.29 21.94
CA ASP A 79 3.98 -3.60 21.55
C ASP A 79 4.29 -2.36 20.70
N GLN A 80 3.51 -2.21 19.64
CA GLN A 80 3.53 -0.98 18.86
C GLN A 80 2.94 0.17 19.67
N LEU A 81 3.59 1.32 19.57
CA LEU A 81 3.21 2.50 20.34
C LEU A 81 2.28 3.41 19.54
N GLY A 82 1.31 4.02 20.24
CA GLY A 82 0.49 5.10 19.71
C GLY A 82 1.11 6.47 19.95
N CYS A 83 1.80 6.65 21.08
CA CYS A 83 2.47 7.89 21.45
C CYS A 83 3.97 7.65 21.71
N ASN A 84 4.78 8.67 21.45
CA ASN A 84 6.16 8.73 21.90
C ASN A 84 6.20 9.01 23.42
N ALA A 85 7.39 8.91 24.01
CA ALA A 85 7.57 9.14 25.46
C ALA A 85 7.23 10.58 25.89
N ASP A 86 7.35 11.55 24.98
CA ASP A 86 6.99 12.96 25.19
C ASP A 86 5.49 13.24 25.03
N GLY A 87 4.67 12.21 24.79
CA GLY A 87 3.22 12.33 24.57
C GLY A 87 2.82 12.68 23.14
N SER A 88 3.76 13.03 22.25
CA SER A 88 3.45 13.27 20.84
C SER A 88 2.99 11.99 20.14
N LEU A 89 2.09 12.09 19.16
CA LEU A 89 1.61 10.91 18.43
C LEU A 89 2.71 10.31 17.55
N THR A 90 2.83 8.99 17.59
CA THR A 90 3.55 8.23 16.57
C THR A 90 2.76 8.24 15.26
N ARG A 91 3.35 7.69 14.19
CA ARG A 91 2.64 7.46 12.92
C ARG A 91 1.42 6.56 13.08
N ASN A 92 1.52 5.55 13.95
CA ASN A 92 0.38 4.70 14.31
C ASN A 92 -0.71 5.52 14.99
N GLY A 93 -0.35 6.32 15.99
CA GLY A 93 -1.28 7.19 16.72
C GLY A 93 -1.98 8.18 15.79
N MET A 94 -1.25 8.81 14.88
CA MET A 94 -1.78 9.76 13.90
C MET A 94 -2.81 9.11 12.96
N PHE A 95 -2.50 7.95 12.38
CA PHE A 95 -3.44 7.23 11.51
C PHE A 95 -4.63 6.67 12.30
N PHE A 96 -4.40 6.17 13.51
CA PHE A 96 -5.46 5.64 14.37
C PHE A 96 -6.45 6.73 14.74
N GLU A 97 -5.96 7.90 15.16
CA GLU A 97 -6.80 9.06 15.46
C GLU A 97 -7.60 9.53 14.23
N ALA A 98 -7.00 9.52 13.04
CA ALA A 98 -7.70 9.87 11.81
C ALA A 98 -8.86 8.91 11.51
N ALA A 99 -8.65 7.60 11.68
CA ALA A 99 -9.70 6.59 11.51
C ALA A 99 -10.80 6.73 12.58
N GLU A 100 -10.44 7.00 13.84
CA GLU A 100 -11.42 7.23 14.92
C GLU A 100 -12.26 8.48 14.71
N LYS A 101 -11.66 9.58 14.22
CA LYS A 101 -12.37 10.80 13.86
C LYS A 101 -13.42 10.53 12.78
N TYR A 102 -13.05 9.77 11.74
CA TYR A 102 -13.98 9.34 10.70
C TYR A 102 -15.11 8.47 11.27
N ALA A 103 -14.79 7.45 12.08
CA ALA A 103 -15.79 6.54 12.68
C ALA A 103 -16.80 7.27 13.58
N ARG A 104 -16.42 8.40 14.19
CA ARG A 104 -17.29 9.25 15.01
C ARG A 104 -18.00 10.36 14.21
N GLY A 105 -17.88 10.37 12.88
CA GLY A 105 -18.47 11.39 12.01
C GLY A 105 -17.84 12.78 12.13
N LYS A 106 -16.62 12.89 12.69
CA LYS A 106 -15.92 14.16 12.92
C LYS A 106 -15.01 14.59 11.77
N SER A 107 -14.82 13.74 10.78
CA SER A 107 -14.06 14.04 9.55
C SER A 107 -14.51 13.16 8.40
N LEU A 108 -14.17 13.55 7.17
CA LEU A 108 -14.17 12.64 6.02
C LEU A 108 -13.09 11.55 6.22
N PRO A 109 -13.21 10.40 5.55
CA PRO A 109 -12.19 9.36 5.61
C PRO A 109 -10.90 9.85 4.96
N GLU A 110 -9.75 9.54 5.56
CA GLU A 110 -8.45 10.01 5.08
C GLU A 110 -8.12 9.35 3.72
N PRO A 111 -7.87 10.11 2.64
CA PRO A 111 -7.44 9.55 1.37
C PRO A 111 -6.00 9.07 1.46
N VAL A 112 -5.74 7.84 1.01
CA VAL A 112 -4.43 7.17 1.12
C VAL A 112 -3.98 6.63 -0.24
N ARG A 113 -2.82 7.09 -0.73
CA ARG A 113 -2.13 6.46 -1.86
C ARG A 113 -1.25 5.32 -1.35
N VAL A 114 -1.33 4.17 -2.00
CA VAL A 114 -0.57 2.98 -1.60
C VAL A 114 0.42 2.62 -2.71
N PHE A 115 1.65 2.30 -2.33
CA PHE A 115 2.69 1.85 -3.24
C PHE A 115 3.36 0.60 -2.69
N ASP A 116 3.59 -0.38 -3.55
CA ASP A 116 4.31 -1.61 -3.20
C ASP A 116 5.74 -1.55 -3.71
N GLU A 117 6.70 -1.94 -2.89
CA GLU A 117 8.05 -2.17 -3.35
C GLU A 117 8.10 -3.48 -4.17
N ILE A 118 8.58 -3.36 -5.41
CA ILE A 118 8.78 -4.48 -6.32
C ILE A 118 10.20 -5.02 -6.17
N THR A 119 11.20 -4.17 -6.38
CA THR A 119 12.62 -4.54 -6.21
C THR A 119 13.51 -3.31 -6.26
N GLY A 120 14.54 -3.23 -5.40
CA GLY A 120 15.66 -2.28 -5.55
C GLY A 120 15.24 -0.82 -5.73
N GLY A 121 14.22 -0.35 -5.00
CA GLY A 121 13.70 1.02 -5.17
C GLY A 121 12.77 1.22 -6.36
N ILE A 122 12.31 0.17 -7.01
CA ILE A 122 11.21 0.20 -7.99
C ILE A 122 9.89 -0.05 -7.27
N TRP A 123 8.95 0.88 -7.42
CA TRP A 123 7.66 0.87 -6.74
C TRP A 123 6.50 0.80 -7.73
N ALA A 124 5.41 0.17 -7.33
CA ALA A 124 4.18 0.09 -8.11
C ALA A 124 3.01 0.74 -7.39
N SER A 125 2.29 1.65 -8.06
CA SER A 125 1.09 2.28 -7.50
C SER A 125 -0.05 1.28 -7.39
N ASN A 126 -0.63 1.17 -6.19
CA ASN A 126 -1.90 0.47 -5.95
C ASN A 126 -3.13 1.36 -6.14
N GLY A 127 -2.94 2.65 -6.42
CA GLY A 127 -4.01 3.62 -6.57
C GLY A 127 -4.41 4.28 -5.25
N LEU A 128 -5.61 4.88 -5.27
CA LEU A 128 -6.17 5.65 -4.16
C LEU A 128 -7.17 4.80 -3.35
N PHE A 129 -6.99 4.82 -2.04
CA PHE A 129 -7.83 4.19 -1.03
C PHE A 129 -8.33 5.24 -0.04
N THR A 130 -9.23 4.84 0.84
CA THR A 130 -9.63 5.59 2.03
C THR A 130 -9.34 4.79 3.29
N LEU A 131 -8.91 5.47 4.36
CA LEU A 131 -8.73 4.85 5.67
C LEU A 131 -10.08 4.69 6.37
N CYS A 132 -10.64 3.48 6.28
CA CYS A 132 -11.99 3.18 6.74
C CYS A 132 -12.07 2.87 8.24
N ALA A 133 -11.05 2.19 8.76
CA ALA A 133 -11.02 1.76 10.16
C ALA A 133 -9.59 1.52 10.64
N ALA A 134 -9.41 1.54 11.96
CA ALA A 134 -8.19 1.12 12.62
C ALA A 134 -8.51 0.37 13.92
N TRP A 135 -7.71 -0.64 14.25
CA TRP A 135 -7.83 -1.37 15.51
C TRP A 135 -6.45 -1.81 16.00
N ARG A 136 -6.41 -2.36 17.22
CA ARG A 136 -5.24 -3.07 17.74
C ARG A 136 -5.57 -4.55 17.84
N GLU A 137 -4.64 -5.38 17.44
CA GLU A 137 -4.76 -6.83 17.48
C GLU A 137 -3.57 -7.38 18.27
N ALA A 138 -3.81 -8.36 19.13
CA ALA A 138 -2.72 -9.14 19.72
C ALA A 138 -2.24 -10.16 18.69
N ASP A 139 -0.96 -10.14 18.35
CA ASP A 139 -0.29 -11.30 17.77
C ASP A 139 0.28 -12.19 18.88
N ARG A 140 0.96 -13.29 18.54
CA ARG A 140 1.48 -14.26 19.51
C ARG A 140 2.46 -13.66 20.54
N HIS A 141 3.01 -12.47 20.29
CA HIS A 141 4.10 -11.91 21.08
C HIS A 141 3.84 -10.47 21.55
N ARG A 142 2.92 -9.73 20.93
CA ARG A 142 2.71 -8.30 21.18
C ARG A 142 1.39 -7.78 20.62
N ARG A 143 1.04 -6.53 20.93
CA ARG A 143 -0.05 -5.78 20.31
C ARG A 143 0.45 -4.96 19.12
N VAL A 144 -0.28 -5.04 18.01
CA VAL A 144 0.02 -4.33 16.76
C VAL A 144 -1.18 -3.51 16.31
N PHE A 145 -0.92 -2.37 15.66
CA PHE A 145 -1.96 -1.60 14.99
C PHE A 145 -2.30 -2.22 13.64
N LYS A 146 -3.56 -2.13 13.25
CA LYS A 146 -4.08 -2.52 11.95
C LYS A 146 -4.88 -1.37 11.37
N PHE A 147 -4.71 -1.14 10.08
CA PHE A 147 -5.35 -0.07 9.32
C PHE A 147 -6.06 -0.68 8.11
N LYS A 148 -7.39 -0.54 8.06
CA LYS A 148 -8.21 -1.01 6.94
C LYS A 148 -8.35 0.11 5.91
N LEU A 149 -7.81 -0.14 4.73
CA LEU A 149 -7.87 0.73 3.57
C LEU A 149 -8.87 0.13 2.58
N CYS A 150 -9.92 0.88 2.23
CA CYS A 150 -10.89 0.46 1.22
C CYS A 150 -10.62 1.20 -0.08
N ALA A 151 -10.78 0.54 -1.23
CA ALA A 151 -10.75 1.23 -2.51
C ALA A 151 -11.76 2.39 -2.49
N ALA A 152 -11.36 3.59 -2.94
CA ALA A 152 -12.17 4.80 -2.79
C ALA A 152 -13.60 4.62 -3.36
N ASP A 153 -13.72 4.04 -4.55
CA ASP A 153 -15.01 3.75 -5.21
C ASP A 153 -15.87 2.68 -4.50
N TYR A 154 -15.28 1.87 -3.61
CA TYR A 154 -16.00 0.87 -2.79
C TYR A 154 -16.64 1.49 -1.54
N HIS A 155 -15.99 2.53 -1.01
CA HIS A 155 -16.44 3.21 0.20
C HIS A 155 -17.77 3.96 0.00
N ASP A 156 -18.01 4.50 -1.19
CA ASP A 156 -19.21 5.29 -1.51
C ASP A 156 -20.41 4.44 -1.95
N GLY A 157 -20.45 3.15 -1.57
CA GLY A 157 -21.53 2.23 -1.94
C GLY A 157 -21.50 1.75 -3.40
N GLY A 158 -20.42 2.05 -4.13
CA GLY A 158 -20.20 1.58 -5.49
C GLY A 158 -19.91 0.08 -5.54
N ALA A 159 -20.84 -0.71 -6.10
CA ALA A 159 -20.66 -2.16 -6.30
C ALA A 159 -19.45 -2.53 -7.19
N LYS A 160 -18.95 -1.58 -8.00
CA LYS A 160 -17.82 -1.75 -8.91
C LYS A 160 -16.63 -0.90 -8.46
N ALA A 161 -15.86 -1.40 -7.51
CA ALA A 161 -14.53 -0.86 -7.26
C ALA A 161 -13.69 -0.99 -8.54
N ARG A 162 -13.36 0.14 -9.18
CA ARG A 162 -12.49 0.15 -10.38
C ARG A 162 -11.07 -0.28 -10.04
N ASN A 163 -10.65 0.00 -8.81
CA ASN A 163 -9.32 -0.33 -8.32
C ASN A 163 -9.34 -1.61 -7.51
N VAL A 164 -8.55 -2.59 -7.96
CA VAL A 164 -8.45 -3.89 -7.30
C VAL A 164 -6.99 -4.21 -7.12
N LEU A 165 -6.58 -4.46 -5.88
CA LEU A 165 -5.18 -4.63 -5.53
C LEU A 165 -4.65 -5.96 -6.09
N ILE A 166 -3.61 -5.87 -6.93
CA ILE A 166 -2.81 -7.03 -7.32
C ILE A 166 -1.86 -7.34 -6.15
N PRO A 167 -1.85 -8.56 -5.60
CA PRO A 167 -0.95 -8.89 -4.48
C PRO A 167 0.51 -8.62 -4.83
N THR A 168 1.27 -8.04 -3.89
CA THR A 168 2.68 -7.69 -4.10
C THR A 168 3.52 -8.88 -4.53
N ALA A 169 3.28 -10.06 -3.94
CA ALA A 169 3.94 -11.31 -4.32
C ALA A 169 3.70 -11.69 -5.80
N VAL A 170 2.51 -11.39 -6.33
CA VAL A 170 2.19 -11.63 -7.75
C VAL A 170 2.91 -10.61 -8.62
N LYS A 171 2.92 -9.33 -8.25
CA LYS A 171 3.68 -8.29 -8.97
C LYS A 171 5.17 -8.60 -9.04
N LYS A 172 5.78 -9.05 -7.94
CA LYS A 172 7.19 -9.46 -7.89
C LYS A 172 7.46 -10.62 -8.86
N LYS A 173 6.62 -11.66 -8.86
CA LYS A 173 6.74 -12.78 -9.80
C LYS A 173 6.57 -12.35 -11.26
N VAL A 174 5.61 -11.47 -11.55
CA VAL A 174 5.42 -10.91 -12.89
C VAL A 174 6.63 -10.08 -13.31
N TRP A 175 7.15 -9.24 -12.42
CA TRP A 175 8.35 -8.43 -12.68
C TRP A 175 9.56 -9.31 -13.01
N THR A 176 9.80 -10.36 -12.23
CA THR A 176 10.88 -11.32 -12.51
C THR A 176 10.68 -12.05 -13.82
N ARG A 177 9.46 -12.51 -14.13
CA ARG A 177 9.14 -13.21 -15.39
C ARG A 177 9.33 -12.31 -16.61
N ASP A 178 8.87 -11.06 -16.52
CA ASP A 178 8.89 -10.09 -17.62
C ASP A 178 10.20 -9.28 -17.66
N GLU A 179 11.17 -9.60 -16.80
CA GLU A 179 12.50 -8.98 -16.71
C GLU A 179 12.47 -7.44 -16.56
N GLY A 180 11.41 -6.91 -15.93
CA GLY A 180 11.22 -5.47 -15.82
C GLY A 180 11.05 -4.77 -17.17
N ARG A 181 10.48 -5.45 -18.18
CA ARG A 181 10.28 -4.93 -19.53
C ARG A 181 8.86 -5.17 -20.04
N CYS A 182 8.45 -4.37 -21.01
CA CYS A 182 7.21 -4.58 -21.73
C CYS A 182 7.27 -5.88 -22.54
N VAL A 183 6.33 -6.79 -22.31
CA VAL A 183 6.32 -8.10 -23.01
C VAL A 183 6.04 -8.01 -24.52
N LYS A 184 5.58 -6.85 -25.01
CA LYS A 184 5.29 -6.62 -26.44
C LYS A 184 6.45 -6.02 -27.22
N CYS A 185 7.22 -5.12 -26.61
CA CYS A 185 8.26 -4.36 -27.31
C CYS A 185 9.60 -4.24 -26.57
N GLY A 186 9.74 -4.81 -25.37
CA GLY A 186 10.99 -4.79 -24.60
C GLY A 186 11.33 -3.46 -23.91
N ALA A 187 10.48 -2.43 -24.02
CA ALA A 187 10.67 -1.15 -23.35
C ALA A 187 10.83 -1.32 -21.83
N GLY A 188 11.77 -0.60 -21.22
CA GLY A 188 12.05 -0.64 -19.77
C GLY A 188 11.46 0.53 -18.98
N THR A 189 10.69 1.40 -19.62
CA THR A 189 10.15 2.64 -19.05
C THR A 189 8.65 2.76 -19.32
N ASP A 190 7.98 3.64 -18.57
CA ASP A 190 6.53 3.85 -18.63
C ASP A 190 5.74 2.52 -18.52
N LEU A 191 6.17 1.67 -17.59
CA LEU A 191 5.64 0.33 -17.38
C LEU A 191 4.45 0.32 -16.43
N HIS A 192 3.50 -0.57 -16.71
CA HIS A 192 2.30 -0.77 -15.92
C HIS A 192 2.01 -2.27 -15.78
N PHE A 193 1.59 -2.70 -14.58
CA PHE A 193 0.98 -4.02 -14.40
C PHE A 193 -0.43 -4.03 -14.99
N LYS A 194 -0.70 -4.94 -15.93
CA LYS A 194 -1.98 -5.00 -16.66
C LYS A 194 -2.56 -6.40 -16.66
N LEU A 195 -3.87 -6.49 -16.42
CA LEU A 195 -4.62 -7.72 -16.61
C LEU A 195 -4.80 -7.98 -18.11
N ILE A 196 -4.64 -9.23 -18.53
CA ILE A 196 -4.79 -9.64 -19.93
C ILE A 196 -6.23 -10.05 -20.21
N ALA A 197 -6.83 -10.83 -19.30
CA ALA A 197 -8.24 -11.21 -19.35
C ALA A 197 -9.07 -10.44 -18.31
N PRO A 198 -10.33 -10.10 -18.62
CA PRO A 198 -11.25 -9.48 -17.66
C PRO A 198 -11.42 -10.33 -16.40
N ARG A 199 -11.76 -9.65 -15.29
CA ARG A 199 -11.95 -10.23 -13.95
C ARG A 199 -13.01 -11.34 -13.86
N ASN A 200 -13.89 -11.45 -14.86
CA ASN A 200 -15.18 -12.16 -14.75
C ASN A 200 -15.11 -13.68 -14.96
N THR A 201 -13.94 -14.31 -14.99
CA THR A 201 -13.87 -15.76 -15.22
C THR A 201 -14.05 -16.58 -13.94
N HIS A 202 -13.48 -16.22 -12.78
CA HIS A 202 -13.80 -16.81 -11.46
C HIS A 202 -13.33 -15.92 -10.28
N PRO A 203 -13.98 -15.93 -9.09
CA PRO A 203 -13.45 -15.29 -7.89
C PRO A 203 -12.04 -15.82 -7.55
N GLY A 204 -11.09 -14.93 -7.30
CA GLY A 204 -9.69 -15.28 -7.02
C GLY A 204 -8.81 -15.64 -8.23
N SER A 205 -9.35 -15.80 -9.45
CA SER A 205 -8.57 -16.20 -10.63
C SER A 205 -7.89 -15.04 -11.39
N ALA A 206 -8.30 -13.79 -11.14
CA ALA A 206 -7.81 -12.65 -11.91
C ALA A 206 -6.36 -12.27 -11.57
N PHE A 207 -5.94 -12.44 -10.32
CA PHE A 207 -4.63 -11.97 -9.81
C PHE A 207 -3.59 -13.07 -9.74
N VAL A 208 -3.49 -13.85 -10.81
CA VAL A 208 -2.46 -14.86 -10.99
C VAL A 208 -1.40 -14.33 -11.94
N VAL A 209 -0.15 -14.78 -11.77
CA VAL A 209 1.00 -14.36 -12.59
C VAL A 209 0.68 -14.48 -14.09
N LYS A 210 0.04 -15.58 -14.51
CA LYS A 210 -0.32 -15.81 -15.93
C LYS A 210 -1.34 -14.83 -16.52
N ASN A 211 -2.11 -14.13 -15.70
CA ASN A 211 -3.14 -13.19 -16.17
C ASN A 211 -2.68 -11.72 -16.08
N ILE A 212 -1.42 -11.48 -15.72
CA ILE A 212 -0.87 -10.13 -15.56
C ILE A 212 0.42 -10.02 -16.35
N HIS A 213 0.57 -8.97 -17.15
CA HIS A 213 1.79 -8.64 -17.90
C HIS A 213 2.28 -7.23 -17.52
N LEU A 214 3.59 -7.01 -17.67
CA LEU A 214 4.16 -5.67 -17.79
C LEU A 214 3.97 -5.16 -19.22
N LEU A 215 3.29 -4.02 -19.35
CA LEU A 215 3.07 -3.33 -20.62
C LEU A 215 3.49 -1.87 -20.49
N CYS A 216 4.12 -1.33 -21.53
CA CYS A 216 4.37 0.11 -21.59
C CYS A 216 3.09 0.88 -21.97
N GLY A 217 3.08 2.21 -21.82
CA GLY A 217 1.91 3.04 -22.12
C GLY A 217 1.39 2.94 -23.57
N GLN A 218 2.21 2.51 -24.52
CA GLN A 218 1.78 2.28 -25.92
C GLN A 218 1.02 0.96 -26.12
N HIS A 219 1.15 0.01 -25.19
CA HIS A 219 0.59 -1.33 -25.32
C HIS A 219 -0.43 -1.68 -24.22
N GLY A 220 -0.72 -0.77 -23.29
CA GLY A 220 -1.46 -1.03 -22.06
C GLY A 220 -2.77 -0.28 -21.89
#